data_AF-A0AA37HD81-F1
#
_entry.id   AF-A0AA37HD81-F1
#
_cell.length_a   1.000
_cell.length_b   1.000
_cell.length_c   1.000
_cell.angle_alpha   90.00
_cell.angle_beta   90.00
_cell.angle_gamma   90.00
#
_symmetry.space_group_name_H-M   'P 1'
#
loop_
_entity.id
_entity.type
_entity.pdbx_description
1 polymer ?
#
loop_
_entity_poly.entity_id
_entity_poly.type
_entity_poly.pdbx_seq_one_letter_code
_entity_poly.pdbx_strand_id
1 'polypeptide(L)'
;MAQMVSKGLIEMDADQYYIVTYFGSFIGFDVSTKQLKQFRYTGAESLLENNAATLYGAKFPAIYGRGGHRVDGSKILDVELVGDPADGVVGLRSSRGFLGAAAENDIFDDKQELGSWEKFRLVSRRELDDLHVIATCKWISKPSGDYYEDCRLSFGREFVVNLGNLSLSFDKPFRVFRDPANPDGMPREFIAFYDDWKIGRFIRYNPLVYLVAYGAERIFKMLQISLNSLAEFGKYGGDIAVITDKTKEEVAPYIPRAFDGRWYVVHEPAHDFVGFCKARYQISRWEYASSYQPILYTDTDVIFDSPTDPILAKLLLAGKFAAQREGTRPLATSDSVGASLLSEDKCVVGDRKGFNSGIICIPNASDFNEAMLAISECIDRYARARGRQSLGWFDQAIANYVTFKLCEVDVDILDLHTRWGGRDALHGGVYPRGFVHLWGGKDKVSQMQELTESLKGASRQGVAGWTYF
;
A
#
# COMPACT_ATOMS: atom_id res chain seq x y z
N MET A 1 -54.64 3.00 28.59
CA MET A 1 -53.75 4.11 28.17
C MET A 1 -52.71 3.51 27.25
N ALA A 2 -52.57 4.00 26.01
CA ALA A 2 -51.59 3.46 25.07
C ALA A 2 -50.19 4.04 25.37
N GLN A 3 -49.16 3.21 25.38
CA GLN A 3 -47.78 3.67 25.45
C GLN A 3 -47.38 4.27 24.09
N MET A 4 -46.99 5.55 24.10
CA MET A 4 -46.34 6.16 22.95
C MET A 4 -44.92 5.59 22.84
N VAL A 5 -44.65 4.87 21.76
CA VAL A 5 -43.28 4.56 21.33
C VAL A 5 -42.66 5.86 20.84
N SER A 6 -41.68 6.39 21.58
CA SER A 6 -40.89 7.54 21.12
C SER A 6 -40.02 7.09 19.95
N LYS A 7 -40.35 7.52 18.73
CA LYS A 7 -39.44 7.43 17.58
C LYS A 7 -38.15 8.17 17.94
N GLY A 8 -37.05 7.43 18.11
CA GLY A 8 -35.73 8.04 18.30
C GLY A 8 -35.33 8.76 17.03
N LEU A 9 -35.18 10.08 17.11
CA LEU A 9 -34.43 10.82 16.11
C LEU A 9 -32.95 10.47 16.33
N ILE A 10 -32.40 9.66 15.43
CA ILE A 10 -30.95 9.56 15.29
C ILE A 10 -30.52 10.91 14.70
N GLU A 11 -29.85 11.73 15.50
CA GLU A 11 -29.09 12.87 14.97
C GLU A 11 -27.94 12.30 14.16
N MET A 12 -28.19 12.15 12.85
CA MET A 12 -27.12 11.95 11.88
C MET A 12 -26.39 13.28 11.77
N ASP A 13 -25.07 13.27 11.90
CA ASP A 13 -24.22 14.39 11.49
C ASP A 13 -24.55 14.80 10.04
N ALA A 14 -24.20 16.02 9.65
CA ALA A 14 -24.58 16.65 8.39
C ALA A 14 -23.88 16.07 7.12
N ASP A 15 -23.71 14.75 7.09
CA ASP A 15 -23.14 13.99 6.00
C ASP A 15 -24.04 13.98 4.76
N GLN A 16 -23.42 14.11 3.59
CA GLN A 16 -24.11 13.91 2.32
C GLN A 16 -24.22 12.41 2.02
N TYR A 17 -25.44 11.97 1.70
CA TYR A 17 -25.72 10.59 1.30
C TYR A 17 -26.15 10.54 -0.16
N TYR A 18 -25.86 9.42 -0.80
CA TYR A 18 -26.23 9.08 -2.16
C TYR A 18 -27.06 7.80 -2.10
N ILE A 19 -28.09 7.69 -2.93
CA ILE A 19 -28.87 6.46 -3.03
C ILE A 19 -28.32 5.61 -4.17
N VAL A 20 -27.97 4.36 -3.89
CA VAL A 20 -27.73 3.33 -4.92
C VAL A 20 -28.91 2.37 -4.98
N THR A 21 -29.41 2.09 -6.18
CA THR A 21 -30.49 1.14 -6.43
C THR A 21 -29.98 -0.30 -6.42
N TYR A 22 -30.87 -1.26 -6.21
CA TYR A 22 -30.59 -2.70 -6.38
C TYR A 22 -29.95 -3.04 -7.74
N PHE A 23 -30.13 -2.22 -8.78
CA PHE A 23 -29.55 -2.40 -10.11
C PHE A 23 -28.19 -1.71 -10.32
N GLY A 24 -27.55 -1.22 -9.26
CA GLY A 24 -26.19 -0.66 -9.34
C GLY A 24 -26.16 0.69 -10.05
N SER A 25 -27.14 1.54 -9.80
CA SER A 25 -27.17 2.89 -10.35
C SER A 25 -27.56 3.90 -9.28
N PHE A 26 -27.12 5.13 -9.44
CA PHE A 26 -27.32 6.20 -8.48
C PHE A 26 -28.62 6.94 -8.78
N ILE A 27 -29.36 7.31 -7.75
CA ILE A 27 -30.49 8.24 -7.88
C ILE A 27 -30.02 9.64 -7.53
N GLY A 28 -30.34 10.60 -8.39
CA GLY A 28 -30.19 12.02 -8.09
C GLY A 28 -30.81 12.89 -9.18
N PHE A 29 -30.38 14.14 -9.23
CA PHE A 29 -31.14 15.21 -9.88
C PHE A 29 -30.45 15.71 -11.15
N ASP A 30 -31.12 15.61 -12.30
CA ASP A 30 -30.63 16.23 -13.53
C ASP A 30 -30.89 17.74 -13.48
N VAL A 31 -29.83 18.51 -13.28
CA VAL A 31 -29.87 19.98 -13.11
C VAL A 31 -30.60 20.70 -14.27
N SER A 32 -30.51 20.17 -15.50
CA SER A 32 -31.05 20.83 -16.70
C SER A 32 -32.55 20.62 -16.87
N THR A 33 -33.02 19.41 -16.59
CA THR A 33 -34.44 19.00 -16.72
C THR A 33 -35.20 19.09 -15.40
N LYS A 34 -34.47 19.30 -14.30
CA LYS A 34 -34.93 19.15 -12.91
C LYS A 34 -35.47 17.77 -12.58
N GLN A 35 -35.16 16.72 -13.35
CA GLN A 35 -35.80 15.43 -13.15
C GLN A 35 -34.99 14.52 -12.23
N LEU A 36 -35.69 13.76 -11.38
CA LEU A 36 -35.09 12.61 -10.72
C LEU A 36 -34.71 11.62 -11.82
N LYS A 37 -33.42 11.30 -11.94
CA LYS A 37 -32.92 10.32 -12.89
C LYS A 37 -32.03 9.32 -12.17
N GLN A 38 -32.17 8.07 -12.56
CA GLN A 38 -31.15 7.07 -12.30
C GLN A 38 -30.00 7.30 -13.29
N PHE A 39 -28.79 7.49 -12.77
CA PHE A 39 -27.57 7.63 -13.56
C PHE A 39 -26.55 6.55 -13.20
N ARG A 40 -25.75 6.13 -14.17
CA ARG A 40 -24.65 5.19 -13.96
C ARG A 40 -23.40 5.95 -13.54
N TYR A 41 -22.63 5.37 -12.62
CA TYR A 41 -21.27 5.82 -12.36
C TYR A 41 -20.42 5.58 -13.61
N THR A 42 -19.83 6.63 -14.19
CA THR A 42 -18.98 6.54 -15.39
C THR A 42 -17.51 6.90 -15.15
N GLY A 43 -17.16 7.37 -13.95
CA GLY A 43 -15.79 7.75 -13.60
C GLY A 43 -15.73 8.86 -12.55
N ALA A 44 -14.50 9.29 -12.24
CA ALA A 44 -14.19 10.23 -11.16
C ALA A 44 -14.89 11.60 -11.28
N GLU A 45 -15.07 12.09 -12.51
CA GLU A 45 -15.42 13.49 -12.77
C GLU A 45 -16.93 13.79 -12.71
N SER A 46 -17.81 12.78 -12.75
CA SER A 46 -19.24 13.01 -13.03
C SER A 46 -20.16 13.18 -11.81
N LEU A 47 -19.67 12.95 -10.59
CA LEU A 47 -20.52 12.80 -9.39
C LEU A 47 -20.32 13.90 -8.33
N LEU A 48 -19.17 14.57 -8.33
CA LEU A 48 -18.74 15.37 -7.18
C LEU A 48 -19.28 16.80 -7.16
N GLU A 49 -19.73 17.34 -8.31
CA GLU A 49 -20.10 18.76 -8.43
C GLU A 49 -21.61 19.06 -8.50
N ASN A 50 -22.50 18.11 -8.85
CA ASN A 50 -23.89 18.45 -9.22
C ASN A 50 -25.01 17.62 -8.55
N ASN A 51 -24.75 16.41 -8.02
CA ASN A 51 -25.80 15.42 -7.77
C ASN A 51 -25.84 14.85 -6.33
N ALA A 52 -25.70 15.68 -5.29
CA ALA A 52 -25.79 15.24 -3.89
C ALA A 52 -27.23 15.31 -3.32
N ALA A 53 -27.67 14.27 -2.61
CA ALA A 53 -28.98 14.22 -1.93
C ALA A 53 -28.81 14.40 -0.41
N THR A 54 -28.82 15.65 0.06
CA THR A 54 -28.60 15.97 1.48
C THR A 54 -29.76 15.53 2.38
N LEU A 55 -29.64 14.33 2.96
CA LEU A 55 -30.60 13.67 3.83
C LEU A 55 -30.63 14.29 5.25
N TYR A 56 -31.30 15.43 5.42
CA TYR A 56 -31.56 16.00 6.76
C TYR A 56 -32.81 15.38 7.38
N GLY A 57 -32.66 14.56 8.42
CA GLY A 57 -33.75 14.16 9.32
C GLY A 57 -34.99 13.56 8.64
N ALA A 58 -34.78 12.70 7.63
CA ALA A 58 -35.83 12.15 6.75
C ALA A 58 -36.59 13.20 5.91
N LYS A 59 -35.89 14.21 5.39
CA LYS A 59 -36.30 14.99 4.23
C LYS A 59 -35.22 14.97 3.16
N PHE A 60 -35.57 14.47 1.97
CA PHE A 60 -34.75 14.60 0.78
C PHE A 60 -34.87 16.02 0.19
N PRO A 61 -33.80 16.58 -0.41
CA PRO A 61 -33.94 17.73 -1.28
C PRO A 61 -34.61 17.30 -2.61
N ALA A 62 -35.75 17.93 -2.95
CA ALA A 62 -36.40 17.99 -4.29
C ALA A 62 -36.78 16.65 -5.02
N ILE A 63 -38.10 16.39 -5.22
CA ILE A 63 -38.86 15.10 -5.18
C ILE A 63 -40.21 14.93 -6.01
N TYR A 64 -41.31 15.71 -5.81
CA TYR A 64 -42.71 15.31 -6.21
C TYR A 64 -43.00 15.30 -7.73
N GLY A 65 -42.95 14.11 -8.35
CA GLY A 65 -43.63 13.83 -9.62
C GLY A 65 -45.16 13.64 -9.46
N ARG A 66 -45.95 13.72 -10.55
CA ARG A 66 -47.41 13.41 -10.52
C ARG A 66 -47.88 12.78 -11.83
N GLY A 67 -48.67 11.71 -11.74
CA GLY A 67 -49.16 10.93 -12.89
C GLY A 67 -48.10 9.96 -13.43
N GLY A 68 -48.48 9.09 -14.37
CA GLY A 68 -47.61 8.06 -14.98
C GLY A 68 -46.56 8.69 -15.91
N HIS A 69 -45.68 9.49 -15.32
CA HIS A 69 -44.91 10.54 -15.96
C HIS A 69 -43.57 10.72 -15.24
N ARG A 70 -42.55 11.17 -15.98
CA ARG A 70 -41.26 11.62 -15.44
C ARG A 70 -41.45 12.57 -14.25
N VAL A 71 -40.64 12.39 -13.21
CA VAL A 71 -40.58 13.29 -12.05
C VAL A 71 -40.06 14.67 -12.49
N ASP A 72 -40.95 15.65 -12.67
CA ASP A 72 -40.59 17.06 -12.88
C ASP A 72 -40.28 17.73 -11.54
N GLY A 73 -39.00 17.88 -11.20
CA GLY A 73 -38.51 18.35 -9.90
C GLY A 73 -38.61 19.86 -9.69
N SER A 74 -39.77 20.42 -10.02
CA SER A 74 -40.22 21.72 -9.50
C SER A 74 -40.72 21.64 -8.04
N LYS A 75 -40.70 20.46 -7.39
CA LYS A 75 -41.31 20.20 -6.07
C LYS A 75 -40.46 19.25 -5.23
N ILE A 76 -40.43 19.41 -3.89
CA ILE A 76 -39.94 18.41 -2.89
C ILE A 76 -40.86 17.18 -2.90
N LEU A 77 -40.47 16.02 -2.36
CA LEU A 77 -41.34 14.87 -2.00
C LEU A 77 -40.76 14.24 -0.75
N ASP A 78 -41.65 13.96 0.18
CA ASP A 78 -41.31 13.45 1.50
C ASP A 78 -41.34 11.92 1.44
N VAL A 79 -40.21 11.28 1.72
CA VAL A 79 -40.11 9.82 1.88
C VAL A 79 -39.70 9.47 3.29
N GLU A 80 -40.40 8.51 3.87
CA GLU A 80 -40.02 7.85 5.11
C GLU A 80 -39.03 6.72 4.79
N LEU A 81 -37.94 6.65 5.55
CA LEU A 81 -37.06 5.47 5.55
C LEU A 81 -37.77 4.32 6.24
N VAL A 82 -37.84 3.16 5.60
CA VAL A 82 -38.50 1.95 6.12
C VAL A 82 -37.47 0.83 6.26
N GLY A 83 -37.21 0.42 7.49
CA GLY A 83 -36.08 -0.43 7.88
C GLY A 83 -35.20 0.28 8.92
N ASP A 84 -34.15 -0.38 9.40
CA ASP A 84 -33.13 0.27 10.22
C ASP A 84 -32.06 0.88 9.29
N PRO A 85 -31.79 2.21 9.32
CA PRO A 85 -30.69 2.80 8.58
C PRO A 85 -29.32 2.20 8.92
N ALA A 86 -29.15 1.60 10.11
CA ALA A 86 -27.93 0.90 10.51
C ALA A 86 -27.67 -0.39 9.70
N ASP A 87 -28.70 -0.99 9.09
CA ASP A 87 -28.54 -2.09 8.12
C ASP A 87 -27.96 -1.60 6.78
N GLY A 88 -27.82 -0.28 6.58
CA GLY A 88 -27.29 0.36 5.37
C GLY A 88 -28.20 0.30 4.15
N VAL A 89 -29.14 -0.65 4.12
CA VAL A 89 -30.11 -0.90 3.04
C VAL A 89 -31.54 -0.71 3.55
N VAL A 90 -32.26 0.24 2.95
CA VAL A 90 -33.59 0.70 3.37
C VAL A 90 -34.62 0.61 2.26
N GLY A 91 -35.89 0.50 2.62
CA GLY A 91 -37.00 0.91 1.75
C GLY A 91 -37.22 2.42 1.85
N LEU A 92 -37.73 3.04 0.77
CA LEU A 92 -38.14 4.44 0.75
C LEU A 92 -39.65 4.48 0.48
N ARG A 93 -40.43 5.19 1.32
CA ARG A 93 -41.91 5.25 1.20
C ARG A 93 -42.41 6.68 1.06
N SER A 94 -43.02 7.00 -0.08
CA SER A 94 -43.72 8.27 -0.33
C SER A 94 -45.16 8.24 0.21
N SER A 95 -45.90 9.34 0.01
CA SER A 95 -47.34 9.40 0.26
C SER A 95 -48.21 8.57 -0.69
N ARG A 96 -47.63 7.93 -1.73
CA ARG A 96 -48.35 7.04 -2.67
C ARG A 96 -48.04 5.56 -2.50
N GLY A 97 -46.89 5.24 -1.93
CA GLY A 97 -46.39 3.88 -1.87
C GLY A 97 -44.89 3.82 -1.61
N PHE A 98 -44.31 2.64 -1.71
CA PHE A 98 -42.88 2.44 -1.77
C PHE A 98 -42.32 2.91 -3.11
N LEU A 99 -41.13 3.48 -3.07
CA LEU A 99 -40.34 3.70 -4.26
C LEU A 99 -39.75 2.37 -4.73
N GLY A 100 -39.61 2.22 -6.04
CA GLY A 100 -38.76 1.18 -6.62
C GLY A 100 -38.05 1.71 -7.85
N ALA A 101 -37.03 0.97 -8.28
CA ALA A 101 -36.24 1.28 -9.46
C ALA A 101 -36.27 0.09 -10.43
N ALA A 102 -36.25 0.37 -11.73
CA ALA A 102 -36.13 -0.63 -12.79
C ALA A 102 -34.69 -0.72 -13.32
N ALA A 103 -34.37 -1.82 -13.99
CA ALA A 103 -33.07 -2.01 -14.65
C ALA A 103 -32.80 -0.98 -15.78
N GLU A 104 -33.85 -0.34 -16.30
CA GLU A 104 -33.83 0.56 -17.47
C GLU A 104 -33.70 2.05 -17.09
N ASN A 105 -33.42 2.35 -15.82
CA ASN A 105 -33.29 3.70 -15.23
C ASN A 105 -34.60 4.42 -14.86
N ASP A 106 -35.73 3.73 -14.88
CA ASP A 106 -37.00 4.26 -14.39
C ASP A 106 -37.15 4.11 -12.86
N ILE A 107 -37.79 5.10 -12.23
CA ILE A 107 -38.13 5.13 -10.81
C ILE A 107 -39.65 5.35 -10.69
N PHE A 108 -40.31 4.57 -9.83
CA PHE A 108 -41.76 4.58 -9.60
C PHE A 108 -42.07 4.70 -8.10
N ASP A 109 -43.23 5.25 -7.73
CA ASP A 109 -43.61 5.59 -6.34
C ASP A 109 -44.97 5.05 -5.86
N ASP A 110 -45.55 4.08 -6.58
CA ASP A 110 -46.93 3.59 -6.42
C ASP A 110 -47.06 2.18 -5.80
N LYS A 111 -45.94 1.56 -5.41
CA LYS A 111 -45.93 0.19 -4.86
C LYS A 111 -46.58 0.12 -3.48
N GLN A 112 -47.48 -0.83 -3.28
CA GLN A 112 -48.19 -0.97 -2.00
C GLN A 112 -47.38 -1.77 -0.95
N GLU A 113 -46.43 -2.59 -1.39
CA GLU A 113 -45.55 -3.42 -0.56
C GLU A 113 -44.10 -3.21 -0.95
N LEU A 114 -43.15 -3.53 -0.04
CA LEU A 114 -41.72 -3.40 -0.28
C LEU A 114 -41.13 -4.75 -0.76
N GLY A 115 -40.89 -4.87 -2.07
CA GLY A 115 -40.19 -6.02 -2.65
C GLY A 115 -38.71 -6.09 -2.26
N SER A 116 -38.11 -7.29 -2.38
CA SER A 116 -36.69 -7.51 -2.05
C SER A 116 -35.72 -6.70 -2.93
N TRP A 117 -36.06 -6.51 -4.21
CA TRP A 117 -35.31 -5.66 -5.16
C TRP A 117 -35.73 -4.17 -5.12
N GLU A 118 -36.72 -3.80 -4.31
CA GLU A 118 -37.24 -2.42 -4.16
C GLU A 118 -36.54 -1.69 -3.00
N LYS A 119 -35.35 -2.19 -2.65
CA LYS A 119 -34.47 -1.68 -1.60
C LYS A 119 -33.39 -0.78 -2.20
N PHE A 120 -32.87 0.10 -1.34
CA PHE A 120 -31.92 1.14 -1.67
C PHE A 120 -30.77 1.16 -0.65
N ARG A 121 -29.52 1.26 -1.11
CA ARG A 121 -28.35 1.42 -0.25
C ARG A 121 -28.10 2.91 -0.03
N LEU A 122 -28.01 3.35 1.23
CA LEU A 122 -27.63 4.71 1.60
C LEU A 122 -26.10 4.79 1.70
N VAL A 123 -25.45 5.41 0.72
CA VAL A 123 -24.00 5.50 0.62
C VAL A 123 -23.55 6.89 1.05
N SER A 124 -22.80 7.00 2.13
CA SER A 124 -22.19 8.26 2.55
C SER A 124 -21.17 8.76 1.51
N ARG A 125 -20.93 10.07 1.48
CA ARG A 125 -19.86 10.66 0.65
C ARG A 125 -18.50 10.00 0.94
N ARG A 126 -18.21 9.74 2.21
CA ARG A 126 -16.99 9.05 2.65
C ARG A 126 -16.84 7.65 2.03
N GLU A 127 -17.91 6.85 1.99
CA GLU A 127 -17.87 5.52 1.36
C GLU A 127 -17.63 5.60 -0.15
N LEU A 128 -18.13 6.64 -0.84
CA LEU A 128 -17.82 6.86 -2.26
C LEU A 128 -16.37 7.30 -2.48
N ASP A 129 -15.86 8.19 -1.63
CA ASP A 129 -14.46 8.62 -1.69
C ASP A 129 -13.51 7.44 -1.37
N ASP A 130 -13.88 6.57 -0.41
CA ASP A 130 -13.20 5.30 -0.11
C ASP A 130 -13.21 4.33 -1.32
N LEU A 131 -14.37 4.09 -1.95
CA LEU A 131 -14.47 3.25 -3.15
C LEU A 131 -13.67 3.81 -4.34
N HIS A 132 -13.69 5.13 -4.53
CA HIS A 132 -12.96 5.79 -5.61
C HIS A 132 -11.44 5.64 -5.43
N VAL A 133 -10.94 5.84 -4.22
CA VAL A 133 -9.52 5.64 -3.90
C VAL A 133 -9.10 4.17 -4.02
N ILE A 134 -9.99 3.23 -3.68
CA ILE A 134 -9.73 1.79 -3.91
C ILE A 134 -9.64 1.48 -5.40
N ALA A 135 -10.55 1.98 -6.22
CA ALA A 135 -10.53 1.75 -7.68
C ALA A 135 -9.28 2.29 -8.39
N THR A 136 -8.64 3.32 -7.83
CA THR A 136 -7.42 3.96 -8.39
C THR A 136 -6.11 3.41 -7.83
N CYS A 137 -6.16 2.49 -6.85
CA CYS A 137 -4.98 1.87 -6.25
C CYS A 137 -4.77 0.44 -6.76
N LYS A 138 -3.52 -0.05 -6.68
CA LYS A 138 -3.21 -1.47 -6.79
C LYS A 138 -3.40 -2.16 -5.44
N TRP A 139 -3.93 -3.37 -5.43
CA TRP A 139 -4.21 -4.15 -4.22
C TRP A 139 -3.72 -5.59 -4.35
N ILE A 140 -3.39 -6.21 -3.22
CA ILE A 140 -3.10 -7.63 -3.09
C ILE A 140 -4.02 -8.25 -2.05
N SER A 141 -4.66 -9.36 -2.40
CA SER A 141 -5.43 -10.21 -1.47
C SER A 141 -4.50 -10.90 -0.47
N LYS A 142 -4.66 -10.65 0.85
CA LYS A 142 -3.92 -11.40 1.90
C LYS A 142 -4.15 -12.92 1.81
N PRO A 143 -5.39 -13.43 1.60
CA PRO A 143 -5.63 -14.88 1.55
C PRO A 143 -5.03 -15.62 0.35
N SER A 144 -4.94 -14.98 -0.82
CA SER A 144 -4.56 -15.67 -2.08
C SER A 144 -3.28 -15.15 -2.75
N GLY A 145 -2.83 -13.94 -2.42
CA GLY A 145 -1.73 -13.27 -3.11
C GLY A 145 -2.08 -12.67 -4.48
N ASP A 146 -3.35 -12.75 -4.90
CA ASP A 146 -3.80 -12.19 -6.18
C ASP A 146 -3.69 -10.66 -6.19
N TYR A 147 -3.24 -10.12 -7.32
CA TYR A 147 -3.19 -8.68 -7.59
C TYR A 147 -4.48 -8.18 -8.24
N TYR A 148 -4.84 -6.94 -7.89
CA TYR A 148 -5.95 -6.19 -8.48
C TYR A 148 -5.46 -4.79 -8.82
N GLU A 149 -5.45 -4.42 -10.10
CA GLU A 149 -4.97 -3.12 -10.60
C GLU A 149 -5.88 -2.60 -11.72
N ASP A 150 -5.74 -1.32 -12.09
CA ASP A 150 -6.52 -0.62 -13.13
C ASP A 150 -8.04 -0.88 -13.06
N CYS A 151 -8.55 -0.94 -11.83
CA CYS A 151 -9.88 -1.40 -11.50
C CYS A 151 -10.95 -0.37 -11.89
N ARG A 152 -11.52 -0.52 -13.08
CA ARG A 152 -12.70 0.26 -13.50
C ARG A 152 -13.86 0.02 -12.53
N LEU A 153 -14.13 1.01 -11.67
CA LEU A 153 -15.26 1.01 -10.75
C LEU A 153 -16.57 0.94 -11.53
N SER A 154 -17.37 -0.09 -11.29
CA SER A 154 -18.73 -0.20 -11.81
C SER A 154 -19.65 -0.84 -10.79
N PHE A 155 -20.92 -0.46 -10.82
CA PHE A 155 -21.94 -0.97 -9.90
C PHE A 155 -22.84 -1.95 -10.65
N GLY A 156 -23.04 -3.13 -10.06
CA GLY A 156 -23.84 -4.22 -10.58
C GLY A 156 -25.16 -4.40 -9.82
N ARG A 157 -25.86 -5.49 -10.11
CA ARG A 157 -27.06 -5.86 -9.34
C ARG A 157 -26.70 -6.24 -7.92
N GLU A 158 -27.68 -6.29 -7.02
CA GLU A 158 -27.53 -6.77 -5.63
C GLU A 158 -26.51 -5.95 -4.83
N PHE A 159 -26.38 -4.67 -5.18
CA PHE A 159 -25.38 -3.76 -4.62
C PHE A 159 -23.94 -4.27 -4.79
N VAL A 160 -23.66 -5.07 -5.83
CA VAL A 160 -22.29 -5.48 -6.14
C VAL A 160 -21.49 -4.30 -6.68
N VAL A 161 -20.27 -4.11 -6.19
CA VAL A 161 -19.28 -3.18 -6.73
C VAL A 161 -18.16 -3.97 -7.37
N ASN A 162 -17.99 -3.81 -8.69
CA ASN A 162 -16.92 -4.45 -9.44
C ASN A 162 -15.71 -3.53 -9.54
N LEU A 163 -14.57 -4.06 -9.15
CA LEU A 163 -13.24 -3.48 -9.23
C LEU A 163 -12.41 -4.36 -10.17
N GLY A 164 -12.50 -4.12 -11.47
CA GLY A 164 -11.90 -5.01 -12.46
C GLY A 164 -12.54 -6.41 -12.42
N ASN A 165 -11.77 -7.42 -11.99
CA ASN A 165 -12.21 -8.80 -11.79
C ASN A 165 -12.68 -9.12 -10.35
N LEU A 166 -12.64 -8.16 -9.42
CA LEU A 166 -13.08 -8.32 -8.03
C LEU A 166 -14.51 -7.81 -7.85
N SER A 167 -15.45 -8.69 -7.52
CA SER A 167 -16.84 -8.32 -7.21
C SER A 167 -17.05 -8.25 -5.70
N LEU A 168 -17.23 -7.04 -5.17
CA LEU A 168 -17.47 -6.77 -3.75
C LEU A 168 -18.97 -6.65 -3.43
N SER A 169 -19.42 -7.20 -2.30
CA SER A 169 -20.79 -7.09 -1.81
C SER A 169 -20.95 -5.80 -0.97
N PHE A 170 -21.43 -4.70 -1.57
CA PHE A 170 -21.45 -3.36 -0.94
C PHE A 170 -22.65 -3.10 -0.02
N ASP A 171 -23.59 -4.06 0.05
CA ASP A 171 -24.60 -4.15 1.11
C ASP A 171 -24.07 -4.78 2.41
N LYS A 172 -22.85 -5.34 2.39
CA LYS A 172 -22.21 -5.95 3.57
C LYS A 172 -21.27 -4.98 4.28
N PRO A 173 -20.89 -5.25 5.55
CA PRO A 173 -19.88 -4.47 6.25
C PRO A 173 -18.57 -4.39 5.47
N PHE A 174 -18.15 -3.16 5.22
CA PHE A 174 -16.95 -2.80 4.48
C PHE A 174 -16.15 -1.83 5.35
N ARG A 175 -14.82 -2.04 5.46
CA ARG A 175 -13.98 -1.24 6.36
C ARG A 175 -12.65 -0.90 5.71
N VAL A 176 -12.39 0.39 5.60
CA VAL A 176 -11.12 0.95 5.12
C VAL A 176 -10.23 1.36 6.30
N PHE A 177 -8.95 1.03 6.21
CA PHE A 177 -7.93 1.38 7.19
C PHE A 177 -6.97 2.38 6.55
N ARG A 178 -6.93 3.59 7.12
CA ARG A 178 -6.03 4.69 6.74
C ARG A 178 -5.07 4.92 7.89
N ASP A 179 -3.87 5.42 7.58
CA ASP A 179 -2.90 5.79 8.61
C ASP A 179 -2.98 7.28 8.92
N PRO A 180 -3.17 7.67 10.19
CA PRO A 180 -3.03 9.06 10.61
C PRO A 180 -1.69 9.72 10.26
N ALA A 181 -0.61 8.95 10.11
CA ALA A 181 0.71 9.45 9.72
C ALA A 181 0.99 9.39 8.20
N ASN A 182 -0.02 9.09 7.36
CA ASN A 182 0.09 9.20 5.90
C ASN A 182 -0.43 10.58 5.45
N PRO A 183 0.42 11.48 4.90
CA PRO A 183 0.02 12.84 4.50
C PRO A 183 -1.02 12.84 3.38
N ASP A 184 -1.00 11.84 2.50
CA ASP A 184 -1.95 11.71 1.38
C ASP A 184 -3.32 11.18 1.86
N GLY A 185 -3.42 10.79 3.14
CA GLY A 185 -4.59 10.13 3.74
C GLY A 185 -4.91 8.74 3.15
N MET A 186 -4.15 8.28 2.15
CA MET A 186 -4.46 7.10 1.34
C MET A 186 -4.60 5.82 2.18
N PRO A 187 -5.57 4.95 1.84
CA PRO A 187 -5.82 3.72 2.57
C PRO A 187 -4.71 2.71 2.35
N ARG A 188 -4.46 1.90 3.38
CA ARG A 188 -3.42 0.87 3.37
C ARG A 188 -3.97 -0.53 3.20
N GLU A 189 -5.13 -0.76 3.79
CA GLU A 189 -5.85 -2.00 3.62
C GLU A 189 -7.36 -1.72 3.69
N PHE A 190 -8.14 -2.64 3.12
CA PHE A 190 -9.56 -2.71 3.39
C PHE A 190 -9.99 -4.16 3.64
N ILE A 191 -11.11 -4.32 4.33
CA ILE A 191 -11.82 -5.58 4.50
C ILE A 191 -13.18 -5.45 3.82
N ALA A 192 -13.51 -6.43 2.98
CA ALA A 192 -14.75 -6.47 2.24
C ALA A 192 -15.24 -7.91 2.09
N PHE A 193 -16.55 -8.06 1.90
CA PHE A 193 -17.13 -9.28 1.34
C PHE A 193 -16.96 -9.26 -0.19
N TYR A 194 -16.61 -10.41 -0.76
CA TYR A 194 -16.42 -10.61 -2.19
C TYR A 194 -16.90 -12.00 -2.62
N ASP A 195 -17.21 -12.18 -3.90
CA ASP A 195 -17.82 -13.41 -4.44
C ASP A 195 -19.02 -13.88 -3.58
N ASP A 196 -19.94 -12.95 -3.32
CA ASP A 196 -21.10 -13.07 -2.42
C ASP A 196 -20.73 -13.22 -0.93
N TRP A 197 -20.12 -14.35 -0.55
CA TRP A 197 -19.97 -14.78 0.86
C TRP A 197 -18.54 -14.75 1.42
N LYS A 198 -17.51 -14.65 0.58
CA LYS A 198 -16.11 -14.71 1.04
C LYS A 198 -15.74 -13.40 1.71
N ILE A 199 -14.93 -13.44 2.77
CA ILE A 199 -14.36 -12.25 3.40
C ILE A 199 -12.88 -12.12 3.03
N GLY A 200 -12.50 -10.99 2.45
CA GLY A 200 -11.14 -10.69 2.00
C GLY A 200 -10.54 -9.52 2.77
N ARG A 201 -9.22 -9.56 2.98
CA ARG A 201 -8.43 -8.42 3.46
C ARG A 201 -7.41 -8.09 2.38
N PHE A 202 -7.48 -6.87 1.86
CA PHE A 202 -6.73 -6.43 0.70
C PHE A 202 -5.73 -5.35 1.14
N ILE A 203 -4.45 -5.48 0.78
CA ILE A 203 -3.40 -4.50 1.10
C ILE A 203 -3.11 -3.68 -0.16
N ARG A 204 -2.98 -2.35 -0.05
CA ARG A 204 -2.52 -1.52 -1.16
C ARG A 204 -1.08 -1.90 -1.50
N TYR A 205 -0.76 -2.07 -2.78
CA TYR A 205 0.60 -2.33 -3.26
C TYR A 205 1.14 -1.06 -3.91
N ASN A 206 1.98 -0.33 -3.18
CA ASN A 206 2.64 0.88 -3.64
C ASN A 206 4.12 0.82 -3.20
N PRO A 207 4.96 0.02 -3.87
CA PRO A 207 6.31 -0.24 -3.43
C PRO A 207 7.23 0.99 -3.55
N LEU A 208 8.22 1.06 -2.66
CA LEU A 208 9.37 1.96 -2.73
C LEU A 208 10.66 1.15 -2.64
N VAL A 209 11.62 1.40 -3.53
CA VAL A 209 13.01 0.92 -3.40
C VAL A 209 13.91 2.12 -3.11
N TYR A 210 14.66 2.10 -2.00
CA TYR A 210 15.55 3.20 -1.65
C TYR A 210 16.99 2.75 -1.39
N LEU A 211 17.92 3.63 -1.74
CA LEU A 211 19.35 3.41 -1.58
C LEU A 211 20.00 4.58 -0.84
N VAL A 212 21.16 4.32 -0.26
CA VAL A 212 21.98 5.33 0.43
C VAL A 212 23.28 5.53 -0.35
N ALA A 213 23.58 6.77 -0.75
CA ALA A 213 24.77 7.10 -1.52
C ALA A 213 25.44 8.38 -1.02
N TYR A 214 26.70 8.27 -0.59
CA TYR A 214 27.48 9.38 -0.03
C TYR A 214 28.93 9.38 -0.53
N GLY A 215 29.54 10.56 -0.55
CA GLY A 215 30.97 10.73 -0.75
C GLY A 215 31.44 10.48 -2.18
N ALA A 216 32.34 9.50 -2.36
CA ALA A 216 33.11 9.34 -3.59
C ALA A 216 32.27 8.90 -4.80
N GLU A 217 32.65 9.38 -5.99
CA GLU A 217 31.99 9.08 -7.28
C GLU A 217 31.75 7.58 -7.52
N ARG A 218 32.67 6.71 -7.07
CA ARG A 218 32.51 5.25 -7.15
C ARG A 218 31.21 4.73 -6.50
N ILE A 219 30.73 5.38 -5.43
CA ILE A 219 29.48 5.00 -4.75
C ILE A 219 28.28 5.35 -5.64
N PHE A 220 28.30 6.53 -6.26
CA PHE A 220 27.28 6.94 -7.22
C PHE A 220 27.35 6.13 -8.53
N LYS A 221 28.54 5.62 -8.90
CA LYS A 221 28.68 4.66 -10.00
C LYS A 221 28.05 3.31 -9.68
N MET A 222 28.22 2.80 -8.45
CA MET A 222 27.53 1.59 -7.99
C MET A 222 26.01 1.81 -7.94
N LEU A 223 25.53 2.94 -7.37
CA LEU A 223 24.12 3.36 -7.42
C LEU A 223 23.55 3.31 -8.84
N GLN A 224 24.26 3.90 -9.81
CA GLN A 224 23.84 3.88 -11.22
C GLN A 224 23.74 2.45 -11.77
N ILE A 225 24.69 1.56 -11.47
CA ILE A 225 24.63 0.17 -11.98
C ILE A 225 23.51 -0.62 -11.29
N SER A 226 23.35 -0.46 -9.98
CA SER A 226 22.26 -1.06 -9.19
C SER A 226 20.89 -0.64 -9.74
N LEU A 227 20.64 0.66 -9.91
CA LEU A 227 19.39 1.17 -10.47
C LEU A 227 19.16 0.73 -11.93
N ASN A 228 20.21 0.63 -12.76
CA ASN A 228 20.06 0.07 -14.10
C ASN A 228 19.65 -1.42 -14.05
N SER A 229 20.21 -2.21 -13.13
CA SER A 229 19.80 -3.61 -12.96
C SER A 229 18.37 -3.76 -12.43
N LEU A 230 17.94 -2.86 -11.53
CA LEU A 230 16.57 -2.76 -11.02
C LEU A 230 15.55 -2.46 -12.15
N ALA A 231 15.90 -1.57 -13.07
CA ALA A 231 15.08 -1.27 -14.23
C ALA A 231 15.09 -2.41 -15.28
N GLU A 232 16.27 -2.95 -15.60
CA GLU A 232 16.45 -3.87 -16.74
C GLU A 232 16.06 -5.32 -16.43
N PHE A 233 16.51 -5.86 -15.30
CA PHE A 233 16.24 -7.25 -14.89
C PHE A 233 15.18 -7.33 -13.79
N GLY A 234 15.24 -6.37 -12.84
CA GLY A 234 14.22 -6.19 -11.81
C GLY A 234 12.85 -5.79 -12.35
N LYS A 235 12.80 -5.22 -13.57
CA LYS A 235 11.56 -4.75 -14.24
C LYS A 235 10.68 -3.86 -13.35
N TYR A 236 11.31 -3.15 -12.42
CA TYR A 236 10.59 -2.54 -11.31
C TYR A 236 9.81 -1.28 -11.74
N GLY A 237 8.49 -1.34 -11.56
CA GLY A 237 7.55 -0.28 -11.95
C GLY A 237 7.19 0.71 -10.84
N GLY A 238 7.68 0.51 -9.61
CA GLY A 238 7.43 1.41 -8.48
C GLY A 238 8.45 2.56 -8.36
N ASP A 239 8.27 3.41 -7.37
CA ASP A 239 9.10 4.59 -7.16
C ASP A 239 10.43 4.25 -6.49
N ILE A 240 11.41 5.14 -6.67
CA ILE A 240 12.72 5.06 -5.99
C ILE A 240 13.06 6.29 -5.16
N ALA A 241 13.84 6.12 -4.09
CA ALA A 241 14.42 7.22 -3.32
C ALA A 241 15.94 7.06 -3.12
N VAL A 242 16.66 8.17 -3.12
CA VAL A 242 18.10 8.20 -2.78
C VAL A 242 18.29 9.08 -1.55
N ILE A 243 18.81 8.48 -0.47
CA ILE A 243 19.24 9.22 0.73
C ILE A 243 20.69 9.65 0.54
N THR A 244 20.96 10.95 0.58
CA THR A 244 22.27 11.53 0.25
C THR A 244 22.41 12.98 0.76
N ASP A 245 23.65 13.50 0.78
CA ASP A 245 23.99 14.90 1.02
C ASP A 245 24.00 15.74 -0.27
N LYS A 246 23.73 15.13 -1.42
CA LYS A 246 23.66 15.79 -2.73
C LYS A 246 22.31 16.44 -3.03
N THR A 247 22.28 17.36 -4.00
CA THR A 247 21.02 17.89 -4.55
C THR A 247 20.40 16.94 -5.59
N LYS A 248 19.14 17.17 -5.98
CA LYS A 248 18.48 16.39 -7.03
C LYS A 248 19.22 16.49 -8.37
N GLU A 249 19.72 17.67 -8.71
CA GLU A 249 20.44 17.95 -9.95
C GLU A 249 21.77 17.20 -10.02
N GLU A 250 22.48 17.05 -8.89
CA GLU A 250 23.72 16.28 -8.82
C GLU A 250 23.49 14.76 -8.87
N VAL A 251 22.35 14.27 -8.38
CA VAL A 251 22.00 12.84 -8.39
C VAL A 251 21.44 12.40 -9.75
N ALA A 252 20.74 13.29 -10.46
CA ALA A 252 20.06 12.99 -11.72
C ALA A 252 20.90 12.24 -12.78
N PRO A 253 22.21 12.53 -13.00
CA PRO A 253 23.04 11.79 -13.97
C PRO A 253 23.21 10.29 -13.66
N TYR A 254 22.96 9.87 -12.42
CA TYR A 254 23.07 8.48 -11.98
C TYR A 254 21.73 7.73 -12.04
N ILE A 255 20.62 8.44 -12.24
CA ILE A 255 19.27 7.84 -12.30
C ILE A 255 18.95 7.39 -13.74
N PRO A 256 18.56 6.11 -13.94
CA PRO A 256 18.09 5.64 -15.24
C PRO A 256 16.76 6.30 -15.65
N ARG A 257 16.61 6.63 -16.93
CA ARG A 257 15.37 7.20 -17.52
C ARG A 257 14.10 6.38 -17.27
N ALA A 258 14.23 5.09 -16.97
CA ALA A 258 13.11 4.23 -16.58
C ALA A 258 12.34 4.76 -15.35
N PHE A 259 13.00 5.57 -14.51
CA PHE A 259 12.42 6.20 -13.32
C PHE A 259 12.08 7.68 -13.51
N ASP A 260 12.10 8.23 -14.74
CA ASP A 260 11.76 9.64 -14.98
C ASP A 260 10.38 9.98 -14.40
N GLY A 261 10.33 11.04 -13.58
CA GLY A 261 9.13 11.45 -12.83
C GLY A 261 8.81 10.65 -11.55
N ARG A 262 9.49 9.53 -11.30
CA ARG A 262 9.19 8.53 -10.26
C ARG A 262 10.36 8.30 -9.30
N TRP A 263 11.06 9.39 -8.98
CA TRP A 263 12.24 9.34 -8.12
C TRP A 263 12.44 10.58 -7.24
N TYR A 264 12.94 10.34 -6.03
CA TYR A 264 13.07 11.32 -4.96
C TYR A 264 14.51 11.37 -4.41
N VAL A 265 14.91 12.54 -3.91
CA VAL A 265 16.09 12.70 -3.06
C VAL A 265 15.61 13.03 -1.66
N VAL A 266 16.01 12.21 -0.69
CA VAL A 266 15.84 12.49 0.73
C VAL A 266 17.17 13.08 1.20
N HIS A 267 17.22 14.41 1.31
CA HIS A 267 18.44 15.10 1.66
C HIS A 267 18.72 14.96 3.17
N GLU A 268 19.75 14.17 3.51
CA GLU A 268 20.18 13.90 4.89
C GLU A 268 21.70 14.14 4.96
N PRO A 269 22.19 15.19 5.64
CA PRO A 269 23.61 15.50 5.67
C PRO A 269 24.38 14.50 6.52
N ALA A 270 25.36 13.81 5.92
CA ALA A 270 26.28 12.92 6.62
C ALA A 270 27.73 13.26 6.25
N HIS A 271 28.60 13.35 7.25
CA HIS A 271 30.00 13.80 7.07
C HIS A 271 31.04 12.73 7.39
N ASP A 272 30.62 11.56 7.89
CA ASP A 272 31.50 10.44 8.21
C ASP A 272 30.78 9.08 8.18
N PHE A 273 31.57 8.03 8.44
CA PHE A 273 31.12 6.62 8.45
C PHE A 273 29.90 6.36 9.33
N VAL A 274 29.81 6.95 10.52
CA VAL A 274 28.67 6.74 11.44
C VAL A 274 27.42 7.42 10.90
N GLY A 275 27.55 8.60 10.28
CA GLY A 275 26.47 9.24 9.53
C GLY A 275 25.97 8.37 8.38
N PHE A 276 26.88 7.83 7.56
CA PHE A 276 26.53 6.92 6.45
C PHE A 276 25.83 5.63 6.94
N CYS A 277 26.28 5.07 8.06
CA CYS A 277 25.65 3.92 8.72
C CYS A 277 24.22 4.23 9.18
N LYS A 278 24.00 5.40 9.79
CA LYS A 278 22.69 5.84 10.29
C LYS A 278 21.68 6.16 9.19
N ALA A 279 22.14 6.72 8.06
CA ALA A 279 21.28 7.25 7.00
C ALA A 279 20.25 6.25 6.47
N ARG A 280 20.60 4.95 6.36
CA ARG A 280 19.66 3.90 5.89
C ARG A 280 18.41 3.77 6.77
N TYR A 281 18.51 4.13 8.05
CA TYR A 281 17.40 4.08 9.01
C TYR A 281 16.62 5.41 9.12
N GLN A 282 17.02 6.46 8.38
CA GLN A 282 16.31 7.76 8.38
C GLN A 282 15.07 7.80 7.47
N ILE A 283 14.82 6.77 6.64
CA ILE A 283 13.68 6.77 5.69
C ILE A 283 12.34 7.03 6.38
N SER A 284 12.16 6.58 7.64
CA SER A 284 10.92 6.75 8.39
C SER A 284 10.68 8.20 8.87
N ARG A 285 11.64 9.10 8.68
CA ARG A 285 11.49 10.56 8.87
C ARG A 285 11.06 11.29 7.61
N TRP A 286 11.11 10.65 6.45
CA TRP A 286 10.62 11.25 5.21
C TRP A 286 9.09 11.28 5.24
N GLU A 287 8.49 12.46 5.03
CA GLU A 287 7.06 12.68 5.22
C GLU A 287 6.16 11.75 4.38
N TYR A 288 6.60 11.38 3.16
CA TYR A 288 5.87 10.46 2.28
C TYR A 288 6.17 8.97 2.54
N ALA A 289 7.04 8.60 3.48
CA ALA A 289 7.38 7.20 3.71
C ALA A 289 6.14 6.35 4.08
N SER A 290 5.21 6.91 4.84
CA SER A 290 3.92 6.30 5.20
C SER A 290 2.99 6.04 4.01
N SER A 291 3.23 6.67 2.86
CA SER A 291 2.50 6.49 1.60
C SER A 291 2.90 5.23 0.84
N TYR A 292 4.03 4.60 1.19
CA TYR A 292 4.57 3.41 0.50
C TYR A 292 4.41 2.13 1.32
N GLN A 293 4.23 1.02 0.60
CA GLN A 293 4.17 -0.34 1.14
C GLN A 293 4.26 -1.37 0.00
N PRO A 294 5.24 -2.29 0.00
CA PRO A 294 6.37 -2.39 0.93
C PRO A 294 7.43 -1.30 0.69
N ILE A 295 8.38 -1.18 1.60
CA ILE A 295 9.57 -0.34 1.45
C ILE A 295 10.80 -1.23 1.53
N LEU A 296 11.60 -1.27 0.46
CA LEU A 296 12.85 -2.04 0.36
C LEU A 296 14.06 -1.09 0.38
N TYR A 297 14.96 -1.30 1.33
CA TYR A 297 16.31 -0.78 1.30
C TYR A 297 17.25 -1.73 0.57
N THR A 298 18.15 -1.19 -0.25
CA THR A 298 19.33 -1.90 -0.75
C THR A 298 20.60 -1.05 -0.67
N ASP A 299 21.71 -1.65 -0.27
CA ASP A 299 23.05 -1.10 -0.45
C ASP A 299 23.36 -0.90 -1.95
N THR A 300 24.22 0.06 -2.27
CA THR A 300 24.50 0.46 -3.67
C THR A 300 25.23 -0.60 -4.50
N ASP A 301 25.77 -1.64 -3.87
CA ASP A 301 26.47 -2.77 -4.49
C ASP A 301 25.59 -4.04 -4.62
N VAL A 302 24.28 -3.89 -4.49
CA VAL A 302 23.28 -4.90 -4.81
C VAL A 302 22.90 -4.81 -6.29
N ILE A 303 22.95 -5.94 -7.00
CA ILE A 303 22.44 -6.11 -8.37
C ILE A 303 21.11 -6.86 -8.31
N PHE A 304 20.13 -6.41 -9.09
CA PHE A 304 18.86 -7.12 -9.26
C PHE A 304 18.98 -8.09 -10.46
N ASP A 305 18.62 -9.36 -10.29
CA ASP A 305 18.78 -10.40 -11.34
C ASP A 305 17.49 -11.15 -11.73
N SER A 306 16.36 -10.83 -11.10
CA SER A 306 15.02 -11.29 -11.48
C SER A 306 13.96 -10.22 -11.22
N PRO A 307 12.73 -10.34 -11.78
CA PRO A 307 11.65 -9.39 -11.53
C PRO A 307 11.39 -9.17 -10.02
N THR A 308 11.31 -7.91 -9.61
CA THR A 308 11.30 -7.51 -8.19
C THR A 308 9.90 -7.55 -7.58
N ASP A 309 8.85 -7.26 -8.36
CA ASP A 309 7.47 -7.15 -7.83
C ASP A 309 6.93 -8.42 -7.14
N PRO A 310 7.14 -9.65 -7.66
CA PRO A 310 6.71 -10.87 -6.97
C PRO A 310 7.40 -11.07 -5.60
N ILE A 311 8.63 -10.57 -5.46
CA ILE A 311 9.40 -10.65 -4.22
C ILE A 311 8.86 -9.63 -3.21
N LEU A 312 8.64 -8.39 -3.66
CA LEU A 312 8.06 -7.32 -2.84
C LEU A 312 6.64 -7.67 -2.35
N ALA A 313 5.81 -8.30 -3.19
CA ALA A 313 4.50 -8.80 -2.76
C ALA A 313 4.60 -9.89 -1.67
N LYS A 314 5.51 -10.87 -1.82
CA LYS A 314 5.77 -11.88 -0.78
C LYS A 314 6.18 -11.22 0.54
N LEU A 315 7.06 -10.21 0.50
CA LEU A 315 7.51 -9.45 1.67
C LEU A 315 6.40 -8.63 2.33
N LEU A 316 5.56 -7.95 1.53
CA LEU A 316 4.39 -7.22 2.03
C LEU A 316 3.37 -8.15 2.71
N LEU A 317 3.11 -9.31 2.09
CA LEU A 317 2.18 -10.32 2.61
C LEU A 317 2.67 -10.97 3.91
N ALA A 318 3.99 -11.14 4.07
CA ALA A 318 4.58 -11.65 5.32
C ALA A 318 4.36 -10.69 6.50
N GLY A 319 4.24 -9.38 6.25
CA GLY A 319 3.88 -8.39 7.27
C GLY A 319 4.92 -8.20 8.38
N LYS A 320 6.18 -8.58 8.14
CA LYS A 320 7.30 -8.51 9.10
C LYS A 320 8.41 -7.60 8.59
N PHE A 321 9.20 -7.05 9.51
CA PHE A 321 10.54 -6.54 9.18
C PHE A 321 11.35 -7.72 8.63
N ALA A 322 11.85 -7.63 7.41
CA ALA A 322 12.66 -8.66 6.80
C ALA A 322 14.08 -8.12 6.55
N ALA A 323 15.09 -8.98 6.70
CA ALA A 323 16.47 -8.63 6.35
C ALA A 323 17.22 -9.84 5.76
N GLN A 324 18.25 -9.61 4.95
CA GLN A 324 19.11 -10.70 4.48
C GLN A 324 19.86 -11.34 5.66
N ARG A 325 19.95 -12.67 5.74
CA ARG A 325 20.70 -13.35 6.82
C ARG A 325 22.22 -13.10 6.72
N GLU A 326 22.91 -12.92 7.86
CA GLU A 326 24.38 -12.88 7.92
C GLU A 326 24.95 -14.32 7.87
N GLY A 327 24.80 -14.98 6.73
CA GLY A 327 25.26 -16.35 6.52
C GLY A 327 24.69 -17.33 7.55
N THR A 328 25.53 -18.15 8.17
CA THR A 328 25.11 -19.08 9.23
C THR A 328 25.31 -18.54 10.64
N ARG A 329 25.65 -17.25 10.83
CA ARG A 329 26.01 -16.70 12.15
C ARG A 329 24.78 -16.47 13.03
N PRO A 330 24.69 -17.13 14.21
CA PRO A 330 23.70 -16.78 15.21
C PRO A 330 23.95 -15.38 15.76
N LEU A 331 22.90 -14.75 16.28
CA LEU A 331 22.96 -13.46 16.95
C LEU A 331 23.98 -13.50 18.11
N ALA A 332 24.63 -12.38 18.39
CA ALA A 332 25.67 -12.24 19.41
C ALA A 332 26.94 -13.11 19.24
N THR A 333 27.18 -13.76 18.08
CA THR A 333 28.41 -14.56 17.86
C THR A 333 29.57 -13.80 17.20
N SER A 334 29.32 -12.65 16.58
CA SER A 334 30.35 -11.71 16.11
C SER A 334 29.87 -10.26 16.23
N ASP A 335 30.80 -9.29 16.18
CA ASP A 335 30.44 -7.87 16.30
C ASP A 335 29.47 -7.41 15.21
N SER A 336 29.58 -7.91 13.97
CA SER A 336 28.61 -7.61 12.90
C SER A 336 27.17 -8.01 13.23
N VAL A 337 26.96 -8.98 14.14
CA VAL A 337 25.64 -9.43 14.62
C VAL A 337 25.43 -9.09 16.10
N GLY A 338 26.06 -8.00 16.57
CA GLY A 338 25.75 -7.34 17.84
C GLY A 338 26.38 -7.95 19.09
N ALA A 339 27.38 -8.86 18.97
CA ALA A 339 28.00 -9.56 20.11
C ALA A 339 28.39 -8.64 21.28
N SER A 340 29.18 -7.59 21.01
CA SER A 340 29.59 -6.64 22.03
C SER A 340 28.41 -5.95 22.72
N LEU A 341 27.38 -5.50 21.97
CA LEU A 341 26.24 -4.77 22.53
C LEU A 341 25.32 -5.68 23.37
N LEU A 342 25.01 -6.86 22.84
CA LEU A 342 24.15 -7.84 23.51
C LEU A 342 24.83 -8.41 24.76
N SER A 343 26.17 -8.52 24.77
CA SER A 343 26.95 -8.89 25.95
C SER A 343 26.99 -7.76 26.99
N GLU A 344 27.22 -6.51 26.59
CA GLU A 344 27.22 -5.36 27.51
C GLU A 344 25.86 -5.21 28.23
N ASP A 345 24.76 -5.41 27.51
CA ASP A 345 23.39 -5.36 28.04
C ASP A 345 22.85 -6.74 28.49
N LYS A 346 23.74 -7.74 28.67
CA LYS A 346 23.44 -9.05 29.28
C LYS A 346 22.22 -9.78 28.69
N CYS A 347 22.00 -9.63 27.39
CA CYS A 347 20.87 -10.20 26.68
C CYS A 347 21.03 -11.71 26.45
N VAL A 348 19.96 -12.47 26.68
CA VAL A 348 19.90 -13.92 26.38
C VAL A 348 19.22 -14.10 25.02
N VAL A 349 20.01 -14.42 23.99
CA VAL A 349 19.55 -14.40 22.58
C VAL A 349 19.01 -15.72 22.03
N GLY A 350 19.37 -16.85 22.66
CA GLY A 350 19.01 -18.19 22.20
C GLY A 350 19.69 -18.56 20.87
N ASP A 351 18.94 -19.22 20.00
CA ASP A 351 19.33 -19.67 18.66
C ASP A 351 18.96 -18.68 17.54
N ARG A 352 18.49 -17.47 17.90
CA ARG A 352 18.11 -16.42 16.94
C ARG A 352 19.27 -16.13 15.99
N LYS A 353 18.94 -15.94 14.70
CA LYS A 353 19.89 -15.68 13.62
C LYS A 353 20.21 -14.18 13.55
N GLY A 354 21.45 -13.83 13.20
CA GLY A 354 21.81 -12.46 12.87
C GLY A 354 21.52 -12.12 11.40
N PHE A 355 21.33 -10.83 11.11
CA PHE A 355 21.11 -10.34 9.75
C PHE A 355 22.16 -9.33 9.28
N ASN A 356 22.24 -9.18 7.97
CA ASN A 356 23.01 -8.18 7.24
C ASN A 356 22.12 -6.97 6.92
N SER A 357 22.63 -5.76 7.14
CA SER A 357 21.88 -4.50 7.02
C SER A 357 21.78 -3.95 5.59
N GLY A 358 22.37 -4.60 4.60
CA GLY A 358 22.40 -4.08 3.22
C GLY A 358 21.23 -4.48 2.33
N ILE A 359 20.33 -5.38 2.79
CA ILE A 359 18.99 -5.54 2.20
C ILE A 359 18.01 -5.68 3.36
N ILE A 360 17.08 -4.72 3.47
CA ILE A 360 16.07 -4.65 4.52
C ILE A 360 14.73 -4.33 3.87
N CYS A 361 13.66 -5.02 4.24
CA CYS A 361 12.31 -4.67 3.81
C CYS A 361 11.40 -4.48 5.03
N ILE A 362 10.55 -3.45 4.99
CA ILE A 362 9.43 -3.29 5.92
C ILE A 362 8.13 -3.23 5.11
N PRO A 363 7.03 -3.86 5.57
CA PRO A 363 5.76 -3.82 4.87
C PRO A 363 5.19 -2.40 4.85
N ASN A 364 5.47 -1.59 5.87
CA ASN A 364 5.07 -0.21 5.96
C ASN A 364 5.99 0.60 6.88
N ALA A 365 6.19 1.91 6.59
CA ALA A 365 7.02 2.79 7.41
C ALA A 365 6.54 2.95 8.86
N SER A 366 5.23 3.16 9.07
CA SER A 366 4.68 3.49 10.40
C SER A 366 4.74 2.32 11.39
N ASP A 367 4.45 1.09 10.93
CA ASP A 367 4.45 -0.13 11.75
C ASP A 367 5.83 -0.44 12.34
N PHE A 368 6.89 0.07 11.70
CA PHE A 368 8.30 -0.14 12.08
C PHE A 368 9.05 1.17 12.36
N ASN A 369 8.37 2.32 12.42
CA ASN A 369 8.99 3.63 12.61
C ASN A 369 9.74 3.70 13.95
N GLU A 370 9.14 3.19 15.01
CA GLU A 370 9.77 3.15 16.35
C GLU A 370 11.10 2.39 16.31
N ALA A 371 11.14 1.22 15.66
CA ALA A 371 12.35 0.44 15.52
C ALA A 371 13.42 1.19 14.70
N MET A 372 13.05 1.79 13.56
CA MET A 372 13.98 2.53 12.69
C MET A 372 14.57 3.78 13.38
N LEU A 373 13.74 4.51 14.14
CA LEU A 373 14.17 5.64 14.96
C LEU A 373 15.04 5.19 16.14
N ALA A 374 14.70 4.08 16.81
CA ALA A 374 15.48 3.53 17.91
C ALA A 374 16.86 3.03 17.45
N ILE A 375 16.97 2.40 16.28
CA ILE A 375 18.27 2.05 15.66
C ILE A 375 19.11 3.31 15.48
N SER A 376 18.52 4.34 14.87
CA SER A 376 19.18 5.61 14.58
C SER A 376 19.69 6.32 15.84
N GLU A 377 18.85 6.41 16.87
CA GLU A 377 19.18 7.01 18.16
C GLU A 377 20.22 6.17 18.93
N CYS A 378 20.17 4.85 18.82
CA CYS A 378 21.16 3.95 19.42
C CYS A 378 22.53 4.08 18.75
N ILE A 379 22.60 4.29 17.42
CA ILE A 379 23.85 4.60 16.70
C ILE A 379 24.49 5.87 17.30
N ASP A 380 23.73 6.97 17.41
CA ASP A 380 24.25 8.23 17.94
C ASP A 380 24.67 8.13 19.41
N ARG A 381 23.89 7.42 20.24
CA ARG A 381 24.20 7.21 21.68
C ARG A 381 25.43 6.34 21.88
N TYR A 382 25.53 5.21 21.17
CA TYR A 382 26.67 4.31 21.29
C TYR A 382 27.96 4.98 20.79
N ALA A 383 27.90 5.66 19.63
CA ALA A 383 29.03 6.42 19.10
C ALA A 383 29.48 7.56 20.02
N ARG A 384 28.56 8.17 20.80
CA ARG A 384 28.88 9.17 21.82
C ARG A 384 29.50 8.57 23.09
N ALA A 385 28.99 7.42 23.55
CA ALA A 385 29.42 6.77 24.79
C ALA A 385 30.74 5.97 24.66
N ARG A 386 30.97 5.34 23.49
CA ARG A 386 32.12 4.46 23.22
C ARG A 386 33.09 5.04 22.18
N GLY A 387 32.73 6.13 21.52
CA GLY A 387 33.51 6.74 20.43
C GLY A 387 33.11 6.22 19.04
N ARG A 388 33.33 7.04 18.00
CA ARG A 388 32.85 6.81 16.62
C ARG A 388 33.59 5.69 15.86
N GLN A 389 34.61 5.09 16.47
CA GLN A 389 35.39 3.96 15.93
C GLN A 389 35.20 2.66 16.73
N SER A 390 34.28 2.64 17.70
CA SER A 390 34.08 1.50 18.62
C SER A 390 33.45 0.26 17.99
N LEU A 391 32.85 0.38 16.80
CA LEU A 391 32.30 -0.74 16.02
C LEU A 391 32.71 -0.60 14.56
N GLY A 392 33.10 -1.71 13.92
CA GLY A 392 33.34 -1.78 12.48
C GLY A 392 32.06 -1.84 11.64
N TRP A 393 30.92 -2.16 12.26
CA TRP A 393 29.62 -2.41 11.62
C TRP A 393 28.50 -1.72 12.41
N PHE A 394 28.57 -0.39 12.55
CA PHE A 394 27.63 0.38 13.36
C PHE A 394 26.17 0.16 12.97
N ASP A 395 25.88 0.19 11.67
CA ASP A 395 24.56 -0.02 11.11
C ASP A 395 24.02 -1.43 11.40
N GLN A 396 24.83 -2.47 11.17
CA GLN A 396 24.40 -3.85 11.28
C GLN A 396 24.30 -4.32 12.73
N ALA A 397 25.34 -4.05 13.53
CA ALA A 397 25.43 -4.50 14.92
C ALA A 397 24.31 -3.89 15.78
N ILE A 398 24.02 -2.60 15.56
CA ILE A 398 22.99 -1.88 16.32
C ILE A 398 21.59 -2.24 15.81
N ALA A 399 21.39 -2.45 14.51
CA ALA A 399 20.10 -2.95 14.01
C ALA A 399 19.77 -4.33 14.58
N ASN A 400 20.73 -5.26 14.59
CA ASN A 400 20.58 -6.57 15.24
C ASN A 400 20.23 -6.45 16.74
N TYR A 401 20.90 -5.56 17.48
CA TYR A 401 20.64 -5.33 18.91
C TYR A 401 19.25 -4.70 19.19
N VAL A 402 18.87 -3.67 18.43
CA VAL A 402 17.62 -2.93 18.66
C VAL A 402 16.41 -3.75 18.21
N THR A 403 16.46 -4.35 17.02
CA THR A 403 15.35 -5.20 16.54
C THR A 403 15.13 -6.37 17.49
N PHE A 404 16.18 -7.09 17.94
CA PHE A 404 16.07 -8.17 18.94
C PHE A 404 15.22 -7.81 20.18
N LYS A 405 15.23 -6.53 20.59
CA LYS A 405 14.46 -6.00 21.72
C LYS A 405 13.07 -5.48 21.36
N LEU A 406 12.86 -4.95 20.15
CA LEU A 406 11.65 -4.20 19.78
C LEU A 406 10.74 -4.92 18.77
N CYS A 407 11.28 -5.76 17.88
CA CYS A 407 10.50 -6.42 16.82
C CYS A 407 11.11 -7.75 16.36
N GLU A 408 10.27 -8.63 15.81
CA GLU A 408 10.74 -9.85 15.15
C GLU A 408 11.25 -9.52 13.74
N VAL A 409 12.43 -10.04 13.38
CA VAL A 409 12.98 -9.94 12.02
C VAL A 409 12.88 -11.29 11.32
N ASP A 410 12.21 -11.30 10.16
CA ASP A 410 12.20 -12.44 9.27
C ASP A 410 13.46 -12.44 8.39
N VAL A 411 14.42 -13.30 8.74
CA VAL A 411 15.65 -13.48 7.96
C VAL A 411 15.56 -14.61 6.94
N ASP A 412 14.43 -15.31 6.86
CA ASP A 412 14.30 -16.50 6.03
C ASP A 412 13.65 -16.15 4.68
N ILE A 413 12.70 -15.21 4.66
CA ILE A 413 12.04 -14.77 3.42
C ILE A 413 12.97 -14.06 2.43
N LEU A 414 13.87 -13.17 2.89
CA LEU A 414 14.82 -12.48 2.00
C LEU A 414 16.01 -13.36 1.60
N ASP A 415 16.39 -14.34 2.41
CA ASP A 415 17.50 -15.28 2.15
C ASP A 415 17.19 -16.18 0.94
N LEU A 416 15.92 -16.57 0.74
CA LEU A 416 15.46 -17.26 -0.47
C LEU A 416 15.70 -16.44 -1.75
N HIS A 417 15.65 -15.11 -1.64
CA HIS A 417 15.71 -14.17 -2.75
C HIS A 417 17.07 -13.49 -2.93
N THR A 418 18.05 -13.81 -2.08
CA THR A 418 19.38 -13.20 -2.10
C THR A 418 20.47 -14.24 -2.37
N ARG A 419 21.55 -13.81 -3.01
CA ARG A 419 22.81 -14.57 -3.15
C ARG A 419 24.03 -13.67 -3.02
N TRP A 420 25.18 -14.27 -2.73
CA TRP A 420 26.44 -13.56 -2.56
C TRP A 420 27.24 -13.47 -3.86
N GLY A 421 27.91 -12.34 -4.06
CA GLY A 421 28.86 -12.14 -5.16
C GLY A 421 29.98 -13.19 -5.19
N GLY A 422 30.23 -13.75 -6.36
CA GLY A 422 31.40 -14.59 -6.66
C GLY A 422 31.44 -15.99 -6.04
N ARG A 423 30.82 -16.25 -4.88
CA ARG A 423 30.71 -17.58 -4.24
C ARG A 423 29.44 -17.74 -3.42
N ASP A 424 28.33 -18.08 -4.06
CA ASP A 424 27.15 -18.58 -3.34
C ASP A 424 27.35 -20.06 -2.95
N ALA A 425 28.09 -20.28 -1.86
CA ALA A 425 28.30 -21.60 -1.29
C ALA A 425 27.10 -22.11 -0.47
N LEU A 426 26.13 -21.24 -0.15
CA LEU A 426 24.93 -21.60 0.62
C LEU A 426 23.84 -22.21 -0.27
N HIS A 427 23.78 -21.77 -1.53
CA HIS A 427 22.72 -22.18 -2.46
C HIS A 427 23.21 -22.72 -3.80
N GLY A 428 24.53 -22.85 -3.98
CA GLY A 428 25.11 -23.80 -4.94
C GLY A 428 25.06 -23.41 -6.42
N GLY A 429 24.99 -22.11 -6.77
CA GLY A 429 25.05 -21.73 -8.17
C GLY A 429 24.93 -20.24 -8.50
N VAL A 430 24.80 -19.97 -9.80
CA VAL A 430 24.64 -18.64 -10.40
C VAL A 430 23.17 -18.41 -10.83
N TYR A 431 22.23 -19.14 -10.22
CA TYR A 431 20.81 -19.00 -10.52
C TYR A 431 20.26 -17.66 -10.01
N PRO A 432 19.29 -17.03 -10.70
CA PRO A 432 18.78 -15.72 -10.36
C PRO A 432 17.76 -15.89 -9.24
N ARG A 433 17.74 -14.93 -8.31
CA ARG A 433 16.94 -15.04 -7.08
C ARG A 433 16.16 -13.78 -6.74
N GLY A 434 16.59 -12.64 -7.28
CA GLY A 434 16.14 -11.33 -6.90
C GLY A 434 17.35 -10.42 -6.76
N PHE A 435 18.19 -10.72 -5.76
CA PHE A 435 19.26 -9.83 -5.32
C PHE A 435 20.61 -10.54 -5.27
N VAL A 436 21.65 -9.89 -5.83
CA VAL A 436 23.04 -10.32 -5.75
C VAL A 436 23.82 -9.26 -4.98
N HIS A 437 24.22 -9.58 -3.77
CA HIS A 437 24.90 -8.63 -2.89
C HIS A 437 26.43 -8.88 -2.94
N LEU A 438 27.18 -7.88 -3.42
CA LEU A 438 28.62 -7.98 -3.65
C LEU A 438 29.43 -7.63 -2.38
N TRP A 439 29.43 -8.57 -1.42
CA TRP A 439 30.14 -8.41 -0.15
C TRP A 439 31.66 -8.40 -0.28
N GLY A 440 32.29 -7.41 0.37
CA GLY A 440 33.75 -7.27 0.41
C GLY A 440 34.39 -6.95 -0.94
N GLY A 441 35.69 -7.23 -1.08
CA GLY A 441 36.47 -6.90 -2.28
C GLY A 441 36.85 -5.42 -2.39
N LYS A 442 37.83 -5.13 -3.26
CA LYS A 442 38.33 -3.75 -3.49
C LYS A 442 37.77 -3.10 -4.76
N ASP A 443 37.28 -3.90 -5.70
CA ASP A 443 36.76 -3.43 -6.99
C ASP A 443 35.34 -3.95 -7.23
N LYS A 444 34.38 -3.33 -6.53
CA LYS A 444 32.96 -3.67 -6.66
C LYS A 444 32.37 -3.16 -7.98
N VAL A 445 32.87 -2.05 -8.52
CA VAL A 445 32.33 -1.46 -9.76
C VAL A 445 32.54 -2.41 -10.94
N SER A 446 33.76 -2.95 -11.12
CA SER A 446 34.01 -3.94 -12.17
C SER A 446 33.18 -5.21 -11.98
N GLN A 447 33.07 -5.73 -10.75
CA GLN A 447 32.23 -6.91 -10.46
C GLN A 447 30.74 -6.68 -10.78
N MET A 448 30.20 -5.51 -10.48
CA MET A 448 28.83 -5.13 -10.86
C MET A 448 28.66 -5.07 -12.38
N GLN A 449 29.66 -4.55 -13.11
CA GLN A 449 29.65 -4.46 -14.57
C GLN A 449 29.72 -5.84 -15.22
N GLU A 450 30.69 -6.67 -14.84
CA GLU A 450 30.86 -8.06 -15.32
C GLU A 450 29.58 -8.89 -15.09
N LEU A 451 28.98 -8.79 -13.91
CA LEU A 451 27.71 -9.46 -13.60
C LEU A 451 26.55 -8.94 -14.48
N THR A 452 26.43 -7.63 -14.65
CA THR A 452 25.41 -7.01 -15.51
C THR A 452 25.56 -7.44 -16.97
N GLU A 453 26.79 -7.54 -17.48
CA GLU A 453 27.08 -8.01 -18.84
C GLU A 453 26.78 -9.51 -19.01
N SER A 454 27.09 -10.32 -18.01
CA SER A 454 26.71 -11.74 -17.97
C SER A 454 25.19 -11.94 -18.05
N LEU A 455 24.42 -11.20 -17.26
CA LEU A 455 22.95 -11.22 -17.28
C LEU A 455 22.38 -10.80 -18.66
N LYS A 456 22.98 -9.78 -19.30
CA LYS A 456 22.67 -9.38 -20.69
C LYS A 456 22.95 -10.50 -21.70
N GLY A 457 24.07 -11.21 -21.55
CA GLY A 457 24.41 -12.36 -22.36
C GLY A 457 23.39 -13.50 -22.24
N ALA A 458 23.04 -13.88 -21.01
CA ALA A 458 22.08 -14.95 -20.73
C ALA A 458 20.67 -14.63 -21.28
N SER A 459 20.19 -13.39 -21.09
CA SER A 459 18.89 -12.92 -21.59
C SER A 459 18.79 -13.02 -23.12
N ARG A 460 19.84 -12.60 -23.85
CA ARG A 460 19.88 -12.65 -25.32
C ARG A 460 19.91 -14.06 -25.91
N GLN A 461 20.45 -15.02 -25.17
CA GLN A 461 20.56 -16.41 -25.64
C GLN A 461 19.23 -17.18 -25.53
N GLY A 462 18.17 -16.59 -24.96
CA GLY A 462 16.84 -17.19 -24.95
C GLY A 462 16.79 -18.57 -24.27
N VAL A 463 17.68 -18.81 -23.31
CA VAL A 463 17.86 -20.11 -22.65
C VAL A 463 16.55 -20.47 -21.93
N ALA A 464 15.73 -21.32 -22.53
CA ALA A 464 14.37 -21.63 -22.07
C ALA A 464 14.29 -22.47 -20.78
N GLY A 465 15.38 -22.53 -20.00
CA GLY A 465 15.52 -23.28 -18.75
C GLY A 465 15.50 -22.43 -17.47
N TRP A 466 15.49 -21.09 -17.56
CA TRP A 466 15.36 -20.21 -16.38
C TRP A 466 13.88 -20.05 -15.99
N THR A 467 13.24 -21.15 -15.56
CA THR A 467 11.92 -21.06 -14.90
C THR A 467 12.09 -20.39 -13.55
N TYR A 468 11.51 -19.20 -13.39
CA TYR A 468 11.38 -18.53 -12.10
C TYR A 468 10.50 -19.41 -11.18
N PHE A 469 11.02 -19.75 -10.00
CA PHE A 469 10.34 -20.53 -8.95
C PHE A 469 9.83 -19.61 -7.82
#